data_AF-A0A965CYC4-F1
#
_entry.id   AF-A0A965CYC4-F1
#
_cell.length_a   1.000
_cell.length_b   1.000
_cell.length_c   1.000
_cell.angle_alpha   90.00
_cell.angle_beta   90.00
_cell.angle_gamma   90.00
#
_symmetry.space_group_name_H-M   'P 1'
#
loop_
_entity.id
_entity.type
_entity.pdbx_description
1 polymer ?
#
loop_
_entity_poly.entity_id
_entity_poly.type
_entity_poly.pdbx_seq_one_letter_code
_entity_poly.pdbx_strand_id
1 'polypeptide(L)' 'MNRVKQLWREGKPAVGGWLSIPGCFPAECMGQTGLDWLCIDMQHGCIDYSDVVP' A
#
# COMPACT_ATOMS: atom_id res chain seq x y z
N MET A 1 -11.95 10.71 0.89
CA MET A 1 -10.80 11.60 0.59
C MET A 1 -9.60 10.72 0.26
N ASN A 2 -8.89 10.95 -0.86
CA ASN A 2 -7.74 10.12 -1.27
C ASN A 2 -6.46 10.97 -1.19
N ARG A 3 -5.56 10.61 -0.26
CA ARG A 3 -4.34 11.35 0.05
C ARG A 3 -3.41 11.49 -1.15
N VAL A 4 -3.15 10.39 -1.86
CA VAL A 4 -2.29 10.38 -3.06
C VAL A 4 -2.80 11.36 -4.11
N LYS A 5 -4.10 11.29 -4.44
CA LYS A 5 -4.73 12.20 -5.41
C LYS A 5 -4.67 13.66 -4.97
N GLN A 6 -4.73 13.94 -3.67
CA GLN A 6 -4.58 15.29 -3.15
C GLN A 6 -3.14 15.79 -3.33
N LEU A 7 -2.14 15.02 -2.90
CA LEU A 7 -0.72 15.40 -3.03
C LEU A 7 -0.34 15.69 -4.48
N TRP A 8 -0.79 14.84 -5.41
CA TRP A 8 -0.52 15.05 -6.84
C TRP A 8 -1.16 16.31 -7.40
N ARG A 9 -2.38 16.67 -6.97
CA ARG A 9 -3.02 17.94 -7.36
C ARG A 9 -2.27 19.16 -6.85
N GLU A 10 -1.60 19.04 -5.71
CA GLU A 10 -0.77 20.08 -5.12
C GLU A 10 0.66 20.09 -5.69
N GLY A 11 0.98 19.23 -6.66
CA GLY A 11 2.32 19.11 -7.24
C GLY A 11 3.35 18.51 -6.27
N LYS A 12 2.89 17.83 -5.20
CA LYS A 12 3.74 17.21 -4.18
C LYS A 12 3.98 15.73 -4.48
N PRO A 13 5.16 15.19 -4.14
CA PRO A 13 5.40 13.76 -4.22
C PRO A 13 4.51 13.00 -3.22
N ALA A 14 4.20 11.74 -3.54
CA ALA A 14 3.56 10.79 -2.64
C ALA A 14 4.50 9.59 -2.43
N VAL A 15 4.98 9.42 -1.20
CA VAL A 15 5.94 8.36 -0.87
C VAL A 15 5.16 7.08 -0.56
N GLY A 16 5.56 5.96 -1.16
CA GLY A 16 4.90 4.68 -0.91
C GLY A 16 5.85 3.50 -0.82
N GLY A 17 5.27 2.37 -0.39
CA GLY A 17 5.99 1.11 -0.17
C GLY A 17 5.39 -0.04 -0.97
N TRP A 18 6.19 -1.08 -1.16
CA TRP A 18 5.79 -2.32 -1.83
C TRP A 18 5.59 -3.42 -0.79
N LEU A 19 4.37 -3.95 -0.70
CA LEU A 19 4.05 -5.12 0.11
C LEU A 19 4.00 -6.34 -0.82
N SER A 20 5.04 -7.17 -0.74
CA SER A 20 5.15 -8.40 -1.53
C SER A 20 4.96 -9.67 -0.71
N ILE A 21 4.82 -9.55 0.62
CA ILE A 21 4.57 -10.67 1.54
C ILE A 21 3.11 -10.64 2.03
N PRO A 22 2.40 -11.78 2.06
CA PRO A 22 1.01 -11.82 2.51
C PRO A 22 0.90 -11.68 4.03
N GLY A 23 -0.28 -11.26 4.49
CA GLY A 23 -0.67 -11.26 5.90
C GLY A 23 -1.04 -9.89 6.46
N CYS A 24 -1.93 -9.90 7.45
CA CYS A 24 -2.41 -8.70 8.12
C CYS A 24 -1.30 -8.00 8.93
N PHE A 25 -0.39 -8.77 9.54
CA PHE A 25 0.69 -8.21 10.35
C PHE A 25 1.65 -7.29 9.56
N PRO A 26 2.29 -7.73 8.45
CA PRO A 26 3.15 -6.84 7.69
C PRO A 26 2.37 -5.66 7.08
N ALA A 27 1.11 -5.86 6.68
CA ALA A 27 0.25 -4.79 6.20
C ALA A 27 -0.02 -3.71 7.27
N GLU A 28 -0.33 -4.13 8.50
CA GLU A 28 -0.54 -3.23 9.63
C GLU A 28 0.74 -2.49 10.02
N CYS A 29 1.86 -3.20 10.14
CA CYS A 29 3.16 -2.59 10.43
C CYS A 29 3.51 -1.53 9.38
N MET A 30 3.38 -1.84 8.09
CA MET A 30 3.62 -0.88 7.01
C MET A 30 2.63 0.28 7.03
N GLY A 31 1.36 0.04 7.37
CA GLY A 31 0.33 1.08 7.49
C GLY A 31 0.64 2.13 8.56
N GLN A 32 1.44 1.79 9.59
CA GLN A 32 1.83 2.73 10.65
C GLN A 32 3.11 3.54 10.34
N THR A 33 3.78 3.26 9.22
CA THR A 33 5.06 3.93 8.87
C THR A 33 4.89 5.39 8.42
N GLY A 34 3.67 5.83 8.12
CA GLY A 34 3.39 7.18 7.60
C GLY A 34 3.58 7.34 6.09
N LEU A 35 3.70 6.23 5.35
CA LEU A 35 3.65 6.23 3.89
C LEU A 35 2.31 6.74 3.37
N ASP A 36 2.32 7.44 2.23
CA ASP A 36 1.10 7.96 1.60
C ASP A 36 0.29 6.85 0.90
N TRP A 37 0.95 5.75 0.51
CA TRP A 37 0.33 4.59 -0.12
C TRP A 37 1.16 3.31 0.02
N LEU A 38 0.49 2.16 -0.17
CA LEU A 38 1.10 0.84 -0.24
C LEU A 38 0.65 0.12 -1.53
N CYS A 39 1.59 -0.49 -2.24
CA CYS A 39 1.30 -1.44 -3.31
C CYS A 39 1.07 -2.81 -2.70
N ILE A 40 -0.12 -3.38 -2.88
CA ILE A 40 -0.36 -4.80 -2.61
C ILE A 40 0.01 -5.55 -3.89
N ASP A 41 1.19 -6.16 -3.91
CA ASP A 41 1.75 -6.75 -5.12
C ASP A 41 1.20 -8.15 -5.36
N MET A 42 0.13 -8.22 -6.16
CA MET A 42 -0.51 -9.47 -6.57
C MET A 42 0.06 -10.03 -7.89
N GLN A 43 1.05 -9.37 -8.52
CA GLN A 43 1.62 -9.84 -9.78
C GLN A 43 2.94 -10.58 -9.56
N HIS A 44 3.84 -9.99 -8.79
CA HIS A 44 5.16 -10.56 -8.50
C HIS A 44 5.37 -10.84 -7.01
N GLY A 45 4.47 -10.38 -6.14
CA GLY A 45 4.46 -10.72 -4.74
C GLY A 45 3.83 -12.09 -4.48
N CYS A 46 4.00 -12.59 -3.27
CA CYS A 46 3.41 -13.85 -2.81
C CYS A 46 1.96 -13.65 -2.30
N ILE A 47 1.23 -12.67 -2.85
CA ILE A 47 -0.11 -12.29 -2.42
C ILE A 47 -1.10 -12.72 -3.51
N ASP A 48 -2.09 -13.53 -3.15
CA ASP A 48 -3.17 -13.95 -4.05
C ASP A 48 -4.49 -13.25 -3.69
N TYR A 49 -5.51 -13.42 -4.54
CA TYR A 49 -6.84 -12.86 -4.33
C TYR A 49 -7.47 -13.28 -2.99
N SER A 50 -7.24 -14.53 -2.57
CA SER A 50 -7.72 -15.06 -1.29
C SER A 50 -7.12 -14.35 -0.07
N ASP A 51 -5.97 -13.70 -0.20
CA ASP A 51 -5.32 -12.95 0.88
C ASP A 51 -5.87 -11.52 1.05
N VAL A 52 -6.63 -11.02 0.06
CA VAL A 52 -7.08 -9.62 -0.01
C VAL A 52 -8.60 -9.46 -0.01
N VAL A 53 -9.34 -10.57 0.07
CA VAL A 53 -10.80 -10.56 0.26
C VAL A 53 -11.15 -10.30 1.73
N PRO A 54 -12.30 -9.65 2.02
CA PRO A 54 -12.79 -9.43 3.38
C PRO A 54 -13.15 -10.71 4.14
#